data_AF-A0A6I3H2K3-F1
#
_entry.id   AF-A0A6I3H2K3-F1
#
_cell.length_a   1.000
_cell.length_b   1.000
_cell.length_c   1.000
_cell.angle_alpha   90.00
_cell.angle_beta   90.00
_cell.angle_gamma   90.00
#
_symmetry.space_group_name_H-M   'P 1'
#
loop_
_entity.id
_entity.type
_entity.pdbx_description
1 polymer ?
#
loop_
_entity_poly.entity_id
_entity_poly.type
_entity_poly.pdbx_seq_one_letter_code
_entity_poly.pdbx_strand_id
1 'polypeptide(L)'
;MSANSTPSELTVRPLTSDQHLAWIQSQDGSGSISFLQTPAWGQVKADWRHESLGWFDGEQLVSAALVLYRPIPRLKWSLAYLPEGPTFPTLTPGPAAHWVNPLTAYLKGKKVFTIKMGPPVIVRQWSANAIKDAIATSSAKLQDVVPDMSNDQATELVAQLRALGWHQEVAEGDGFGDVQPRFVFQLDLRDKSVDDLFNGMNQEWRRNIRKAEKSGVEVIEGTFDDLANFHAVYVETAQRDRFTPRPLRYFERMWKAMEAEDPARLRLFLAKKRRRRFGRDHVGHGGRARVVFLR
;
A
#
# COMPACT_ATOMS: atom_id res chain seq x y z
N MET A 1 23.96 22.13 27.88
CA MET A 1 22.67 21.92 28.56
C MET A 1 21.58 22.26 27.57
N SER A 2 21.14 21.29 26.77
CA SER A 2 20.03 21.49 25.84
C SER A 2 18.74 21.21 26.62
N ALA A 3 17.87 22.22 26.71
CA ALA A 3 16.59 22.09 27.36
C ALA A 3 15.77 21.02 26.64
N ASN A 4 15.39 19.95 27.35
CA ASN A 4 14.33 19.04 26.93
C ASN A 4 13.00 19.82 26.99
N SER A 5 12.67 20.56 25.94
CA SER A 5 11.32 21.06 25.73
C SER A 5 10.40 19.86 25.53
N THR A 6 9.45 19.67 26.44
CA THR A 6 8.39 18.69 26.29
C THR A 6 7.64 19.01 24.99
N PRO A 7 7.47 18.07 24.05
CA PRO A 7 6.71 18.33 22.83
C PRO A 7 5.29 18.73 23.21
N SER A 8 4.75 19.75 22.52
CA SER A 8 3.38 20.24 22.67
C SER A 8 2.36 19.12 22.45
N GLU A 9 1.22 19.18 23.14
CA GLU A 9 0.21 18.11 23.02
C GLU A 9 -0.51 18.18 21.67
N LEU A 10 -0.46 17.10 20.88
CA LEU A 10 -1.17 17.02 19.61
C LEU A 10 -2.68 16.84 19.83
N THR A 11 -3.46 17.50 18.98
CA THR A 11 -4.91 17.27 18.89
C THR A 11 -5.28 16.57 17.60
N VAL A 12 -6.22 15.63 17.65
CA VAL A 12 -6.77 14.97 16.45
C VAL A 12 -8.13 15.57 16.11
N ARG A 13 -8.28 16.05 14.87
CA ARG A 13 -9.48 16.73 14.37
C ARG A 13 -9.85 16.21 12.97
N PRO A 14 -11.15 16.26 12.58
CA PRO A 14 -11.54 15.96 11.21
C PRO A 14 -10.87 16.89 10.20
N LEU A 15 -10.55 16.34 9.04
CA LEU A 15 -10.18 17.08 7.83
C LEU A 15 -11.26 16.88 6.77
N THR A 16 -11.43 17.89 5.91
CA THR A 16 -12.06 17.68 4.62
C THR A 16 -11.17 16.81 3.72
N SER A 17 -11.75 16.18 2.69
CA SER A 17 -10.97 15.44 1.69
C SER A 17 -9.91 16.33 1.03
N ASP A 18 -10.23 17.58 0.73
CA ASP A 18 -9.32 18.52 0.09
C ASP A 18 -8.15 18.90 1.00
N GLN A 19 -8.39 19.14 2.30
CA GLN A 19 -7.31 19.40 3.27
C GLN A 19 -6.37 18.21 3.41
N HIS A 20 -6.92 16.99 3.47
CA HIS A 20 -6.11 15.78 3.56
C HIS A 20 -5.28 15.59 2.29
N LEU A 21 -5.88 15.74 1.11
CA LEU A 21 -5.17 15.64 -0.16
C LEU A 21 -4.06 16.71 -0.29
N ALA A 22 -4.36 17.96 0.09
CA ALA A 22 -3.38 19.04 0.10
C ALA A 22 -2.19 18.74 1.01
N TRP A 23 -2.43 18.14 2.19
CA TRP A 23 -1.35 17.70 3.08
C TRP A 23 -0.52 16.58 2.46
N ILE A 24 -1.13 15.59 1.80
CA ILE A 24 -0.40 14.52 1.09
C ILE A 24 0.50 15.15 0.00
N GLN A 25 -0.03 16.09 -0.78
CA GLN A 25 0.69 16.75 -1.86
C GLN A 25 1.80 17.69 -1.39
N SER A 26 1.72 18.21 -0.15
CA SER A 26 2.75 19.09 0.41
C SER A 26 3.96 18.33 0.96
N GLN A 27 3.91 17.00 1.04
CA GLN A 27 5.05 16.23 1.53
C GLN A 27 6.17 16.22 0.47
N ASP A 28 7.41 16.37 0.93
CA ASP A 28 8.61 16.46 0.09
C ASP A 28 9.06 15.12 -0.54
N GLY A 29 8.26 14.05 -0.36
CA GLY A 29 8.56 12.70 -0.82
C GLY A 29 9.59 11.96 0.03
N SER A 30 10.05 12.53 1.15
CA SER A 30 10.96 11.84 2.09
C SER A 30 10.29 10.69 2.85
N GLY A 31 8.96 10.72 2.95
CA GLY A 31 8.12 9.65 3.50
C GLY A 31 7.25 8.98 2.43
N SER A 32 7.04 7.67 2.57
CA SER A 32 6.08 6.93 1.73
C SER A 32 4.67 7.09 2.30
N ILE A 33 3.78 7.74 1.55
CA ILE A 33 2.34 7.75 1.83
C ILE A 33 1.69 6.74 0.90
N SER A 34 0.98 5.78 1.48
CA SER A 34 0.25 4.78 0.70
C SER A 34 -0.95 5.40 -0.01
N PHE A 35 -1.25 4.95 -1.24
CA PHE A 35 -2.52 5.27 -1.90
C PHE A 35 -3.74 4.84 -1.06
N LEU A 36 -3.57 3.86 -0.15
CA LEU A 36 -4.60 3.42 0.79
C LEU A 36 -4.95 4.48 1.86
N GLN A 37 -4.13 5.52 1.98
CA GLN A 37 -4.34 6.65 2.88
C GLN A 37 -4.87 7.90 2.14
N THR A 38 -5.11 7.87 0.82
CA THR A 38 -5.73 9.01 0.13
C THR A 38 -7.25 9.05 0.34
N PRO A 39 -7.88 10.24 0.33
CA PRO A 39 -9.35 10.36 0.42
C PRO A 39 -10.13 9.50 -0.59
N ALA A 40 -9.63 9.34 -1.82
CA ALA A 40 -10.23 8.50 -2.85
C ALA A 40 -10.40 7.05 -2.38
N TRP A 41 -9.48 6.51 -1.58
CA TRP A 41 -9.60 5.14 -1.08
C TRP A 41 -10.83 4.94 -0.19
N GLY A 42 -11.24 5.96 0.56
CA GLY A 42 -12.49 5.94 1.33
C GLY A 42 -13.70 5.71 0.42
N GLN A 43 -13.72 6.36 -0.74
CA GLN A 43 -14.77 6.20 -1.75
C GLN A 43 -14.77 4.80 -2.40
N VAL A 44 -13.59 4.19 -2.58
CA VAL A 44 -13.48 2.81 -3.05
C VAL A 44 -14.13 1.84 -2.07
N LYS A 45 -13.94 2.07 -0.76
CA LYS A 45 -14.45 1.23 0.32
C LYS A 45 -15.88 1.59 0.75
N ALA A 46 -16.82 1.74 -0.18
CA ALA A 46 -18.17 2.21 0.15
C ALA A 46 -18.98 1.36 1.17
N ASP A 47 -18.59 0.11 1.45
CA ASP A 47 -19.19 -0.70 2.54
C ASP A 47 -18.59 -0.38 3.93
N TRP A 48 -17.69 0.59 3.99
CA TRP A 48 -17.08 1.15 5.17
C TRP A 48 -17.46 2.62 5.23
N ARG A 49 -17.65 3.16 6.44
CA ARG A 49 -17.64 4.62 6.60
C ARG A 49 -16.19 5.06 6.61
N HIS A 50 -15.91 6.28 6.21
CA HIS A 50 -14.54 6.80 6.21
C HIS A 50 -14.50 8.23 6.73
N GLU A 51 -13.33 8.61 7.23
CA GLU A 51 -13.06 9.96 7.71
C GLU A 51 -11.57 10.26 7.55
N SER A 52 -11.26 11.45 7.04
CA SER A 52 -9.91 12.00 7.08
C SER A 52 -9.69 12.66 8.44
N LEU A 53 -8.61 12.30 9.13
CA LEU A 53 -8.20 12.90 10.39
C LEU A 53 -6.84 13.57 10.23
N GLY A 54 -6.65 14.68 10.95
CA GLY A 54 -5.39 15.40 11.04
C GLY A 54 -4.90 15.48 12.48
N TRP A 55 -3.59 15.39 12.66
CA TRP A 55 -2.88 15.69 13.89
C TRP A 55 -2.41 17.13 13.81
N PHE A 56 -2.72 17.89 14.85
CA PHE A 56 -2.39 19.31 14.90
C PHE A 56 -1.54 19.63 16.11
N ASP A 57 -0.44 20.35 15.86
CA ASP A 57 0.34 21.04 16.88
C ASP A 57 -0.09 22.52 16.89
N GLY A 58 -0.89 22.91 17.89
CA GLY A 58 -1.65 24.16 17.83
C GLY A 58 -2.57 24.16 16.60
N GLU A 59 -2.38 25.10 15.68
CA GLU A 59 -3.11 25.16 14.39
C GLU A 59 -2.36 24.53 13.22
N GLN A 60 -1.12 24.09 13.41
CA GLN A 60 -0.32 23.50 12.35
C GLN A 60 -0.71 22.03 12.15
N LEU A 61 -1.15 21.67 10.94
CA LEU A 61 -1.35 20.29 10.54
C LEU A 61 0.00 19.59 10.34
N VAL A 62 0.32 18.63 11.21
CA VAL A 62 1.62 17.92 11.19
C VAL A 62 1.51 16.51 10.60
N SER A 63 0.37 15.85 10.70
CA SER A 63 0.13 14.54 10.08
C SER A 63 -1.34 14.38 9.68
N ALA A 64 -1.62 13.52 8.71
CA ALA A 64 -2.98 13.12 8.37
C ALA A 64 -3.10 11.62 8.12
N ALA A 65 -4.32 11.09 8.26
CA ALA A 65 -4.64 9.70 7.96
C ALA A 65 -6.10 9.53 7.54
N LEU A 66 -6.33 8.52 6.70
CA LEU A 66 -7.67 8.02 6.40
C LEU A 66 -8.03 6.91 7.39
N VAL A 67 -9.12 7.10 8.12
CA VAL A 67 -9.72 6.08 8.98
C VAL A 67 -10.93 5.45 8.27
N LEU A 68 -10.92 4.13 8.15
CA LEU A 68 -12.04 3.33 7.69
C LEU A 68 -12.76 2.68 8.87
N TYR A 69 -14.07 2.84 8.96
CA TYR A 69 -14.90 2.26 10.01
C TYR A 69 -15.74 1.11 9.47
N ARG A 70 -15.56 -0.09 10.04
CA ARG A 70 -16.47 -1.23 9.82
C ARG A 70 -17.51 -1.27 10.94
N PRO A 71 -18.77 -0.92 10.66
CA PRO A 71 -19.81 -1.04 11.68
C PRO A 71 -20.09 -2.51 12.00
N ILE A 72 -20.32 -2.83 13.26
CA ILE A 72 -20.87 -4.13 13.64
C ILE A 72 -22.39 -4.10 13.37
N PRO A 73 -22.95 -5.06 12.62
CA PRO A 73 -24.39 -5.12 12.40
C PRO A 73 -25.17 -5.06 13.72
N ARG A 74 -26.19 -4.19 13.77
CA ARG A 74 -27.09 -3.99 14.93
C ARG A 74 -26.46 -3.36 16.18
N LEU A 75 -25.17 -3.02 16.19
CA LEU A 75 -24.53 -2.30 17.29
C LEU A 75 -24.12 -0.89 16.86
N LYS A 76 -23.97 0.03 17.83
CA LYS A 76 -23.47 1.39 17.58
C LYS A 76 -21.93 1.47 17.54
N TRP A 77 -21.25 0.32 17.54
CA TRP A 77 -19.80 0.22 17.65
C TRP A 77 -19.18 -0.16 16.30
N SER A 78 -17.92 0.25 16.10
CA SER A 78 -17.17 -0.04 14.88
C SER A 78 -15.71 -0.40 15.16
N LEU A 79 -15.13 -1.20 14.26
CA LEU A 79 -13.67 -1.33 14.13
C LEU A 79 -13.18 -0.13 13.31
N ALA A 80 -12.15 0.56 13.78
CA ALA A 80 -11.42 1.55 12.99
C ALA A 80 -10.18 0.90 12.36
N TYR A 81 -9.93 1.17 11.09
CA TYR A 81 -8.79 0.64 10.35
C TYR A 81 -8.10 1.74 9.54
N LEU A 82 -6.79 1.88 9.75
CA LEU A 82 -5.90 2.79 9.02
C LEU A 82 -4.95 1.93 8.16
N PRO A 83 -5.34 1.51 6.95
CA PRO A 83 -4.51 0.68 6.08
C PRO A 83 -3.28 1.45 5.64
N GLU A 84 -2.08 0.92 5.94
CA GLU A 84 -0.82 1.59 5.62
C GLU A 84 -0.68 3.00 6.20
N GLY A 85 -1.33 3.26 7.34
CA GLY A 85 -1.25 4.52 8.07
C GLY A 85 -1.36 4.32 9.58
N PRO A 86 -1.32 5.41 10.37
CA PRO A 86 -1.06 6.77 9.93
C PRO A 86 0.41 6.96 9.50
N THR A 87 0.72 8.06 8.84
CA THR A 87 2.11 8.46 8.61
C THR A 87 2.65 9.12 9.88
N PHE A 88 3.82 8.69 10.36
CA PHE A 88 4.53 9.37 11.44
C PHE A 88 5.62 10.26 10.81
N PRO A 89 5.45 11.59 10.77
CA PRO A 89 6.41 12.51 10.15
C PRO A 89 7.78 12.46 10.81
N THR A 90 7.80 12.30 12.14
CA THR A 90 9.03 12.12 12.90
C THR A 90 8.89 10.88 13.78
N LEU A 91 9.92 10.05 13.77
CA LEU A 91 10.05 8.94 14.72
C LEU A 91 10.61 9.43 16.07
N THR A 92 11.16 10.67 16.12
CA THR A 92 11.77 11.32 17.30
C THR A 92 11.78 12.86 17.18
N PRO A 93 11.70 13.66 18.28
CA PRO A 93 11.44 13.26 19.67
C PRO A 93 9.94 13.28 19.96
N GLY A 94 9.45 12.20 20.59
CA GLY A 94 8.06 12.08 21.02
C GLY A 94 7.69 10.59 21.10
N PRO A 95 7.34 10.07 22.29
CA PRO A 95 7.02 8.66 22.45
C PRO A 95 5.84 8.31 21.56
N ALA A 96 5.72 7.07 21.07
CA ALA A 96 4.58 6.60 20.28
C ALA A 96 3.21 7.11 20.79
N ALA A 97 3.10 7.27 22.12
CA ALA A 97 1.99 7.89 22.85
C ALA A 97 1.54 9.25 22.29
N HIS A 98 2.48 10.12 21.92
CA HIS A 98 2.22 11.44 21.36
C HIS A 98 1.38 11.38 20.07
N TRP A 99 1.60 10.34 19.25
CA TRP A 99 0.82 10.11 18.03
C TRP A 99 -0.47 9.34 18.30
N VAL A 100 -0.42 8.29 19.13
CA VAL A 100 -1.56 7.34 19.26
C VAL A 100 -2.57 7.73 20.34
N ASN A 101 -2.18 8.46 21.38
CA ASN A 101 -3.11 8.87 22.45
C ASN A 101 -4.22 9.82 21.94
N PRO A 102 -3.93 10.91 21.19
CA PRO A 102 -5.00 11.77 20.72
C PRO A 102 -5.92 11.05 19.71
N LEU A 103 -5.38 10.12 18.91
CA LEU A 103 -6.19 9.26 18.04
C LEU A 103 -7.13 8.36 18.85
N THR A 104 -6.61 7.65 19.85
CA THR A 104 -7.42 6.75 20.69
C THR A 104 -8.49 7.51 21.46
N ALA A 105 -8.17 8.70 21.99
CA ALA A 105 -9.13 9.58 22.66
C ALA A 105 -10.25 10.00 21.70
N TYR A 106 -9.90 10.47 20.50
CA TYR A 106 -10.86 10.87 19.47
C TYR A 106 -11.79 9.69 19.07
N LEU A 107 -11.21 8.52 18.78
CA LEU A 107 -11.96 7.35 18.32
C LEU A 107 -12.81 6.70 19.42
N LYS A 108 -12.41 6.80 20.70
CA LYS A 108 -13.23 6.38 21.84
C LYS A 108 -14.55 7.16 21.88
N GLY A 109 -14.51 8.47 21.61
CA GLY A 109 -15.71 9.31 21.47
C GLY A 109 -16.66 8.86 20.35
N LYS A 110 -16.15 8.12 19.36
CA LYS A 110 -16.90 7.57 18.21
C LYS A 110 -17.38 6.14 18.38
N LYS A 111 -17.31 5.57 19.59
CA LYS A 111 -17.69 4.17 19.88
C LYS A 111 -16.90 3.17 19.05
N VAL A 112 -15.62 3.47 18.83
CA VAL A 112 -14.67 2.51 18.27
C VAL A 112 -14.23 1.56 19.37
N PHE A 113 -14.37 0.25 19.16
CA PHE A 113 -13.95 -0.76 20.15
C PHE A 113 -12.54 -1.30 19.89
N THR A 114 -12.03 -1.15 18.67
CA THR A 114 -10.70 -1.60 18.27
C THR A 114 -10.17 -0.71 17.17
N ILE A 115 -8.87 -0.41 17.23
CA ILE A 115 -8.14 0.33 16.20
C ILE A 115 -7.11 -0.62 15.62
N LYS A 116 -7.14 -0.78 14.31
CA LYS A 116 -6.10 -1.45 13.54
C LYS A 116 -5.36 -0.41 12.72
N MET A 117 -4.04 -0.45 12.74
CA MET A 117 -3.21 0.45 11.95
C MET A 117 -2.03 -0.31 11.37
N GLY A 118 -1.44 0.22 10.30
CA GLY A 118 -0.29 -0.38 9.63
C GLY A 118 0.69 0.68 9.17
N PRO A 119 1.22 1.54 10.06
CA PRO A 119 2.08 2.65 9.66
C PRO A 119 3.26 2.14 8.81
N PRO A 120 3.61 2.81 7.69
CA PRO A 120 4.58 2.31 6.70
C PRO A 120 6.04 2.51 7.16
N VAL A 121 6.35 2.07 8.38
CA VAL A 121 7.65 2.23 9.02
C VAL A 121 8.52 1.02 8.71
N ILE A 122 9.64 1.26 8.04
CA ILE A 122 10.60 0.24 7.65
C ILE A 122 11.53 -0.05 8.84
N VAL A 123 11.37 -1.24 9.45
CA VAL A 123 12.22 -1.70 10.57
C VAL A 123 13.52 -2.33 10.07
N ARG A 124 13.43 -3.12 8.98
CA ARG A 124 14.54 -3.89 8.41
C ARG A 124 14.44 -3.93 6.91
N GLN A 125 15.58 -3.97 6.22
CA GLN A 125 15.67 -4.20 4.78
C GLN A 125 16.71 -5.27 4.46
N TRP A 126 16.44 -6.03 3.42
CA TRP A 126 17.34 -7.02 2.86
C TRP A 126 17.54 -6.79 1.37
N SER A 127 18.76 -6.96 0.90
CA SER A 127 19.12 -6.98 -0.50
C SER A 127 18.72 -8.33 -1.12
N ALA A 128 18.46 -8.34 -2.42
CA ALA A 128 18.16 -9.57 -3.14
C ALA A 128 19.31 -10.60 -3.07
N ASN A 129 20.56 -10.13 -2.89
CA ASN A 129 21.71 -11.00 -2.73
C ASN A 129 21.74 -11.63 -1.33
N ALA A 130 21.56 -10.85 -0.26
CA ALA A 130 21.46 -11.37 1.10
C ALA A 130 20.38 -12.47 1.23
N ILE A 131 19.22 -12.26 0.58
CA ILE A 131 18.15 -13.27 0.55
C ILE A 131 18.58 -14.54 -0.21
N LYS A 132 19.22 -14.40 -1.38
CA LYS A 132 19.68 -15.55 -2.17
C LYS A 132 20.75 -16.36 -1.43
N ASP A 133 21.70 -15.67 -0.80
CA ASP A 133 22.78 -16.30 -0.04
C ASP A 133 22.22 -17.07 1.17
N ALA A 134 21.23 -16.49 1.86
CA ALA A 134 20.52 -17.18 2.93
C ALA A 134 19.79 -18.45 2.47
N ILE A 135 19.09 -18.39 1.33
CA ILE A 135 18.40 -19.55 0.74
C ILE A 135 19.39 -20.64 0.30
N ALA A 136 20.56 -20.23 -0.21
CA ALA A 136 21.59 -21.17 -0.66
C ALA A 136 22.29 -21.90 0.50
N THR A 137 22.40 -21.23 1.66
CA THR A 137 23.17 -21.74 2.82
C THR A 137 22.29 -22.40 3.89
N SER A 138 20.97 -22.14 3.90
CA SER A 138 20.06 -22.67 4.92
C SER A 138 18.59 -22.65 4.48
N SER A 139 17.72 -23.35 5.21
CA SER A 139 16.26 -23.19 5.14
C SER A 139 15.75 -22.14 6.15
N ALA A 140 16.53 -21.06 6.37
CA ALA A 140 16.19 -20.03 7.34
C ALA A 140 14.92 -19.26 6.97
N LYS A 141 14.11 -18.89 7.96
CA LYS A 141 13.06 -17.90 7.75
C LYS A 141 13.74 -16.55 7.50
N LEU A 142 13.13 -15.68 6.70
CA LEU A 142 13.72 -14.36 6.40
C LEU A 142 14.08 -13.56 7.66
N GLN A 143 13.29 -13.72 8.73
CA GLN A 143 13.53 -13.11 10.03
C GLN A 143 14.83 -13.54 10.74
N ASP A 144 15.39 -14.69 10.36
CA ASP A 144 16.65 -15.23 10.88
C ASP A 144 17.85 -14.75 10.05
N VAL A 145 17.62 -14.12 8.90
CA VAL A 145 18.65 -13.57 8.03
C VAL A 145 19.05 -12.19 8.54
N VAL A 146 20.37 -11.95 8.68
CA VAL A 146 20.91 -10.64 9.05
C VAL A 146 20.49 -9.60 8.01
N PRO A 147 19.80 -8.52 8.40
CA PRO A 147 19.38 -7.47 7.46
C PRO A 147 20.55 -6.59 7.02
N ASP A 148 20.53 -6.13 5.77
CA ASP A 148 21.49 -5.13 5.27
C ASP A 148 21.31 -3.77 5.96
N MET A 149 20.09 -3.45 6.41
CA MET A 149 19.78 -2.24 7.18
C MET A 149 18.80 -2.56 8.31
N SER A 150 19.09 -2.03 9.50
CA SER A 150 18.15 -1.95 10.63
C SER A 150 17.90 -0.49 11.01
N ASN A 151 16.65 -0.16 11.31
CA ASN A 151 16.26 1.17 11.77
C ASN A 151 15.96 1.13 13.27
N ASP A 152 16.87 1.70 14.06
CA ASP A 152 16.76 1.71 15.53
C ASP A 152 15.58 2.55 16.02
N GLN A 153 15.29 3.68 15.36
CA GLN A 153 14.13 4.52 15.70
C GLN A 153 12.81 3.78 15.44
N ALA A 154 12.73 3.03 14.34
CA ALA A 154 11.57 2.18 14.04
C ALA A 154 11.42 1.04 15.05
N THR A 155 12.53 0.44 15.49
CA THR A 155 12.55 -0.61 16.50
C THR A 155 12.06 -0.08 17.85
N GLU A 156 12.52 1.11 18.23
CA GLU A 156 12.08 1.81 19.43
C GLU A 156 10.59 2.17 19.37
N LEU A 157 10.10 2.67 18.24
CA LEU A 157 8.66 2.93 18.02
C LEU A 157 7.82 1.66 18.28
N VAL A 158 8.24 0.50 17.76
CA VAL A 158 7.55 -0.78 17.98
C VAL A 158 7.55 -1.15 19.47
N ALA A 159 8.66 -0.97 20.17
CA ALA A 159 8.75 -1.24 21.62
C ALA A 159 7.82 -0.33 22.42
N GLN A 160 7.78 0.96 22.11
CA GLN A 160 6.90 1.94 22.75
C GLN A 160 5.42 1.66 22.50
N LEU A 161 5.05 1.30 21.27
CA LEU A 161 3.67 0.90 20.95
C LEU A 161 3.24 -0.32 21.79
N ARG A 162 4.11 -1.33 21.92
CA ARG A 162 3.84 -2.50 22.79
C ARG A 162 3.69 -2.11 24.25
N ALA A 163 4.54 -1.21 24.76
CA ALA A 163 4.45 -0.72 26.13
C ALA A 163 3.13 0.05 26.40
N LEU A 164 2.55 0.67 25.38
CA LEU A 164 1.24 1.32 25.44
C LEU A 164 0.05 0.35 25.25
N GLY A 165 0.31 -0.95 25.13
CA GLY A 165 -0.72 -1.98 24.98
C GLY A 165 -1.16 -2.24 23.53
N TRP A 166 -0.43 -1.73 22.52
CA TRP A 166 -0.68 -2.12 21.14
C TRP A 166 -0.12 -3.52 20.87
N HIS A 167 -0.93 -4.35 20.22
CA HIS A 167 -0.54 -5.70 19.83
C HIS A 167 -0.19 -5.75 18.35
N GLN A 168 0.94 -6.38 18.03
CA GLN A 168 1.34 -6.66 16.67
C GLN A 168 1.00 -8.11 16.33
N GLU A 169 0.07 -8.30 15.40
CA GLU A 169 -0.30 -9.63 14.91
C GLU A 169 0.91 -10.35 14.29
N VAL A 170 1.03 -11.65 14.58
CA VAL A 170 2.00 -12.52 13.93
C VAL A 170 1.52 -12.76 12.50
N ALA A 171 2.43 -12.64 11.53
CA ALA A 171 2.11 -12.97 10.14
C ALA A 171 2.07 -14.51 9.99
N GLU A 172 0.96 -15.13 10.38
CA GLU A 172 0.71 -16.56 10.14
C GLU A 172 -0.37 -16.71 9.06
N GLY A 173 -0.01 -17.37 7.95
CA GLY A 173 -0.93 -17.75 6.89
C GLY A 173 -0.59 -17.24 5.48
N ASP A 174 -1.18 -17.90 4.51
CA ASP A 174 -1.06 -17.78 3.05
C ASP A 174 -2.12 -16.85 2.43
N GLY A 175 -2.87 -16.09 3.25
CA GLY A 175 -4.04 -15.34 2.83
C GLY A 175 -3.86 -13.82 2.81
N PHE A 176 -4.25 -13.19 1.70
CA PHE A 176 -4.57 -11.76 1.54
C PHE A 176 -5.81 -11.34 2.39
N GLY A 177 -5.90 -11.78 3.64
CA GLY A 177 -7.00 -11.56 4.57
C GLY A 177 -6.63 -10.52 5.62
N ASP A 178 -7.32 -9.38 5.59
CA ASP A 178 -7.36 -8.29 6.58
C ASP A 178 -6.05 -7.65 7.05
N VAL A 179 -4.88 -8.20 6.77
CA VAL A 179 -3.55 -7.72 7.20
C VAL A 179 -2.72 -7.40 5.97
N GLN A 180 -2.11 -6.22 5.94
CA GLN A 180 -1.19 -5.85 4.87
C GLN A 180 0.09 -6.71 4.95
N PRO A 181 0.66 -7.13 3.81
CA PRO A 181 1.89 -7.91 3.83
C PRO A 181 3.02 -7.10 4.48
N ARG A 182 3.71 -7.73 5.43
CA ARG A 182 4.82 -7.08 6.18
C ARG A 182 6.16 -7.16 5.44
N PHE A 183 6.31 -8.16 4.58
CA PHE A 183 7.48 -8.33 3.74
C PHE A 183 7.08 -7.99 2.31
N VAL A 184 7.64 -6.90 1.80
CA VAL A 184 7.35 -6.38 0.46
C VAL A 184 8.65 -6.26 -0.32
N PHE A 185 8.62 -6.60 -1.60
CA PHE A 185 9.72 -6.31 -2.52
C PHE A 185 9.54 -4.90 -3.08
N GLN A 186 10.52 -4.03 -2.83
CA GLN A 186 10.56 -2.68 -3.35
C GLN A 186 11.74 -2.52 -4.30
N LEU A 187 11.50 -1.89 -5.45
CA LEU A 187 12.54 -1.54 -6.41
C LEU A 187 12.76 -0.03 -6.34
N ASP A 188 13.96 0.39 -5.89
CA ASP A 188 14.33 1.80 -5.90
C ASP A 188 14.56 2.26 -7.34
N LEU A 189 13.77 3.24 -7.78
CA LEU A 189 13.80 3.80 -9.13
C LEU A 189 14.56 5.14 -9.22
N ARG A 190 14.94 5.73 -8.07
CA ARG A 190 15.61 7.03 -8.04
C ARG A 190 16.93 6.96 -8.79
N ASP A 191 17.17 7.99 -9.60
CA ASP A 191 18.42 8.19 -10.36
C ASP A 191 18.81 7.02 -11.28
N LYS A 192 17.85 6.16 -11.67
CA LYS A 192 18.08 5.02 -12.56
C LYS A 192 17.38 5.19 -13.90
N SER A 193 18.12 4.96 -14.98
CA SER A 193 17.54 4.83 -16.31
C SER A 193 16.82 3.48 -16.47
N VAL A 194 16.00 3.35 -17.52
CA VAL A 194 15.38 2.08 -17.90
C VAL A 194 16.46 1.01 -18.17
N ASP A 195 17.59 1.41 -18.75
CA ASP A 195 18.70 0.52 -19.04
C ASP A 195 19.40 0.04 -17.76
N ASP A 196 19.57 0.92 -16.76
CA ASP A 196 20.12 0.54 -15.44
C ASP A 196 19.22 -0.48 -14.75
N LEU A 197 17.90 -0.25 -14.77
CA LEU A 197 16.92 -1.19 -14.22
C LEU A 197 16.97 -2.53 -14.95
N PHE A 198 16.97 -2.52 -16.29
CA PHE A 198 17.02 -3.72 -17.10
C PHE A 198 18.31 -4.51 -16.86
N ASN A 199 19.46 -3.84 -16.83
CA ASN A 199 20.76 -4.46 -16.61
C ASN A 199 20.91 -5.01 -15.19
N GLY A 200 20.29 -4.37 -14.20
CA GLY A 200 20.25 -4.83 -12.80
C GLY A 200 19.40 -6.08 -12.55
N MET A 201 18.49 -6.46 -13.46
CA MET A 201 17.71 -7.71 -13.36
C MET A 201 18.61 -8.94 -13.53
N ASN A 202 18.18 -10.11 -13.07
CA ASN A 202 18.91 -11.36 -13.37
C ASN A 202 18.82 -11.74 -14.87
N GLN A 203 19.73 -12.60 -15.33
CA GLN A 203 19.83 -12.98 -16.74
C GLN A 203 18.56 -13.64 -17.29
N GLU A 204 17.89 -14.47 -16.49
CA GLU A 204 16.66 -15.16 -16.89
C GLU A 204 15.54 -14.15 -17.18
N TRP A 205 15.38 -13.15 -16.32
CA TRP A 205 14.37 -12.11 -16.46
C TRP A 205 14.61 -11.27 -17.71
N ARG A 206 15.86 -10.81 -17.95
CA ARG A 206 16.23 -10.10 -19.18
C ARG A 206 15.95 -10.92 -20.44
N ARG A 207 16.23 -12.23 -20.41
CA ARG A 207 15.93 -13.15 -21.52
C ARG A 207 14.42 -13.28 -21.75
N ASN A 208 13.64 -13.40 -20.68
CA ASN A 208 12.19 -13.54 -20.75
C ASN A 208 11.51 -12.28 -21.29
N ILE A 209 11.96 -11.08 -20.89
CA ILE A 209 11.48 -9.80 -21.43
C ILE A 209 11.73 -9.73 -22.95
N ARG A 210 12.99 -9.92 -23.39
CA ARG A 210 13.34 -9.93 -24.82
C ARG A 210 12.59 -11.01 -25.62
N LYS A 211 12.34 -12.16 -25.01
CA LYS A 211 11.56 -13.24 -25.64
C LYS A 211 10.10 -12.82 -25.83
N ALA A 212 9.50 -12.12 -24.86
CA ALA A 212 8.13 -11.62 -24.96
C ALA A 212 8.02 -10.62 -26.12
N GLU A 213 8.93 -9.64 -26.19
CA GLU A 213 8.99 -8.65 -27.28
C GLU A 213 9.15 -9.34 -28.66
N LYS A 214 10.13 -10.23 -28.80
CA LYS A 214 10.34 -11.01 -30.03
C LYS A 214 9.14 -11.89 -30.41
N SER A 215 8.33 -12.28 -29.43
CA SER A 215 7.12 -13.05 -29.65
C SER A 215 5.92 -12.18 -30.06
N GLY A 216 6.10 -10.88 -30.25
CA GLY A 216 5.05 -9.94 -30.64
C GLY A 216 4.09 -9.60 -29.50
N VAL A 217 4.57 -9.64 -28.26
CA VAL A 217 3.83 -9.09 -27.11
C VAL A 217 4.05 -7.59 -27.07
N GLU A 218 2.96 -6.84 -27.06
CA GLU A 218 2.91 -5.38 -26.96
C GLU A 218 2.18 -5.02 -25.65
N VAL A 219 2.69 -4.04 -24.93
CA VAL A 219 2.03 -3.48 -23.74
C VAL A 219 1.38 -2.15 -24.12
N ILE A 220 0.10 -2.01 -23.82
CA ILE A 220 -0.63 -0.76 -24.01
C ILE A 220 -1.17 -0.26 -22.68
N GLU A 221 -1.29 1.06 -22.55
CA GLU A 221 -2.08 1.69 -21.50
C GLU A 221 -3.56 1.54 -21.87
N GLY A 222 -4.33 0.92 -20.99
CA GLY A 222 -5.76 0.66 -21.17
C GLY A 222 -6.62 1.79 -20.60
N THR A 223 -7.91 1.78 -20.97
CA THR A 223 -8.89 2.74 -20.48
C THR A 223 -9.88 2.09 -19.51
N PHE A 224 -10.84 2.87 -19.00
CA PHE A 224 -11.96 2.36 -18.22
C PHE A 224 -12.69 1.19 -18.92
N ASP A 225 -12.89 1.28 -20.24
CA ASP A 225 -13.59 0.25 -21.03
C ASP A 225 -12.83 -1.07 -21.10
N ASP A 226 -11.50 -1.03 -20.90
CA ASP A 226 -10.67 -2.24 -20.86
C ASP A 226 -10.75 -3.00 -19.52
N LEU A 227 -11.44 -2.46 -18.50
CA LEU A 227 -11.58 -3.14 -17.20
C LEU A 227 -12.27 -4.49 -17.32
N ALA A 228 -13.19 -4.67 -18.26
CA ALA A 228 -13.83 -5.95 -18.52
C ALA A 228 -12.82 -7.00 -19.04
N ASN A 229 -11.91 -6.59 -19.93
CA ASN A 229 -10.83 -7.44 -20.44
C ASN A 229 -9.84 -7.81 -19.33
N PHE A 230 -9.50 -6.84 -18.48
CA PHE A 230 -8.68 -7.09 -17.29
C PHE A 230 -9.35 -8.08 -16.33
N HIS A 231 -10.63 -7.86 -16.02
CA HIS A 231 -11.37 -8.66 -15.04
C HIS A 231 -11.50 -10.11 -15.47
N ALA A 232 -11.73 -10.39 -16.74
CA ALA A 232 -11.75 -11.75 -17.26
C ALA A 232 -10.44 -12.52 -16.95
N VAL A 233 -9.28 -11.91 -17.23
CA VAL A 233 -7.97 -12.52 -16.95
C VAL A 233 -7.68 -12.62 -15.45
N TYR A 234 -8.16 -11.64 -14.67
CA TYR A 234 -8.05 -11.67 -13.21
C TYR A 234 -8.88 -12.82 -12.61
N VAL A 235 -10.08 -13.09 -13.10
CA VAL A 235 -10.92 -14.23 -12.68
C VAL A 235 -10.27 -15.56 -13.06
N GLU A 236 -9.74 -15.70 -14.27
CA GLU A 236 -8.98 -16.90 -14.66
C GLU A 236 -7.77 -17.14 -13.74
N THR A 237 -7.07 -16.06 -13.39
CA THR A 237 -5.93 -16.10 -12.46
C THR A 237 -6.38 -16.53 -11.06
N ALA A 238 -7.49 -15.99 -10.58
CA ALA A 238 -8.08 -16.36 -9.28
C ALA A 238 -8.48 -17.83 -9.21
N GLN A 239 -9.06 -18.36 -10.29
CA GLN A 239 -9.40 -19.78 -10.39
C GLN A 239 -8.15 -20.67 -10.39
N ARG A 240 -7.13 -20.31 -11.19
CA ARG A 240 -5.87 -21.04 -11.28
C ARG A 240 -5.13 -21.06 -9.94
N ASP A 241 -5.05 -19.91 -9.28
CA ASP A 241 -4.26 -19.70 -8.06
C ASP A 241 -5.10 -19.88 -6.77
N ARG A 242 -6.37 -20.26 -6.91
CA ARG A 242 -7.32 -20.62 -5.84
C ARG A 242 -7.58 -19.52 -4.80
N PHE A 243 -7.71 -18.27 -5.23
CA PHE A 243 -8.16 -17.17 -4.37
C PHE A 243 -9.54 -16.63 -4.79
N THR A 244 -10.21 -15.90 -3.90
CA THR A 244 -11.52 -15.28 -4.21
C THR A 244 -11.32 -13.95 -4.96
N PRO A 245 -11.79 -13.82 -6.21
CA PRO A 245 -11.64 -12.56 -6.96
C PRO A 245 -12.60 -11.48 -6.45
N ARG A 246 -12.15 -10.21 -6.50
CA ARG A 246 -13.06 -9.06 -6.40
C ARG A 246 -13.96 -8.97 -7.64
N PRO A 247 -15.22 -8.52 -7.51
CA PRO A 247 -16.12 -8.33 -8.65
C PRO A 247 -15.69 -7.13 -9.51
N LEU A 248 -16.03 -7.11 -10.81
CA LEU A 248 -15.68 -6.03 -11.75
C LEU A 248 -16.02 -4.64 -11.20
N ARG A 249 -17.22 -4.48 -10.62
CA ARG A 249 -17.71 -3.24 -9.98
C ARG A 249 -16.76 -2.65 -8.94
N TYR A 250 -15.90 -3.48 -8.32
CA TYR A 250 -14.88 -2.99 -7.39
C TYR A 250 -13.82 -2.16 -8.13
N PHE A 251 -13.34 -2.66 -9.26
CA PHE A 251 -12.32 -2.00 -10.07
C PHE A 251 -12.88 -0.78 -10.82
N GLU A 252 -14.13 -0.85 -11.29
CA GLU A 252 -14.81 0.32 -11.87
C GLU A 252 -14.96 1.46 -10.87
N ARG A 253 -15.33 1.14 -9.62
CA ARG A 253 -15.39 2.12 -8.53
C ARG A 253 -14.01 2.67 -8.19
N MET A 254 -13.00 1.79 -8.14
CA MET A 254 -11.62 2.17 -7.89
C MET A 254 -11.12 3.15 -8.96
N TRP A 255 -11.37 2.87 -10.25
CA TRP A 255 -11.03 3.76 -11.34
C TRP A 255 -11.66 5.15 -11.15
N LYS A 256 -12.99 5.20 -11.02
CA LYS A 256 -13.74 6.46 -10.90
C LYS A 256 -13.30 7.28 -9.68
N ALA A 257 -13.12 6.65 -8.53
CA ALA A 257 -12.71 7.34 -7.31
C ALA A 257 -11.28 7.90 -7.41
N MET A 258 -10.36 7.12 -7.96
CA MET A 258 -8.95 7.50 -8.08
C MET A 258 -8.74 8.56 -9.15
N GLU A 259 -9.35 8.39 -10.33
CA GLU A 259 -9.28 9.34 -11.45
C GLU A 259 -9.90 10.70 -11.11
N ALA A 260 -10.98 10.71 -10.32
CA ALA A 260 -11.60 11.96 -9.85
C ALA A 260 -10.71 12.75 -8.88
N GLU A 261 -9.78 12.08 -8.18
CA GLU A 261 -8.82 12.72 -7.27
C GLU A 261 -7.56 13.18 -8.02
N ASP A 262 -7.01 12.33 -8.89
CA ASP A 262 -5.90 12.65 -9.80
C ASP A 262 -5.95 11.69 -11.01
N PRO A 263 -6.00 12.18 -12.27
CA PRO A 263 -6.00 11.33 -13.46
C PRO A 263 -4.80 10.37 -13.57
N ALA A 264 -3.69 10.65 -12.87
CA ALA A 264 -2.51 9.80 -12.84
C ALA A 264 -2.49 8.79 -11.66
N ARG A 265 -3.51 8.80 -10.79
CA ARG A 265 -3.61 7.96 -9.57
C ARG A 265 -3.70 6.47 -9.87
N LEU A 266 -4.29 6.10 -11.00
CA LEU A 266 -4.48 4.72 -11.41
C LEU A 266 -4.17 4.58 -12.90
N ARG A 267 -3.36 3.58 -13.26
CA ARG A 267 -3.10 3.21 -14.66
C ARG A 267 -3.28 1.70 -14.85
N LEU A 268 -3.92 1.32 -15.94
CA LEU A 268 -4.07 -0.08 -16.36
C LEU A 268 -3.13 -0.37 -17.53
N PHE A 269 -2.37 -1.46 -17.44
CA PHE A 269 -1.55 -1.93 -18.55
C PHE A 269 -1.98 -3.33 -19.00
N LEU A 270 -2.16 -3.47 -20.30
CA LEU A 270 -2.62 -4.70 -20.94
C LEU A 270 -1.53 -5.23 -21.87
N ALA A 271 -1.15 -6.49 -21.69
CA ALA A 271 -0.29 -7.17 -22.66
C ALA A 271 -1.14 -7.86 -23.73
N LYS A 272 -0.98 -7.46 -24.98
CA LYS A 272 -1.61 -8.05 -26.16
C LYS A 272 -0.56 -8.76 -26.99
N LYS A 273 -0.89 -9.94 -27.52
CA LYS A 273 -0.02 -10.63 -28.47
C LYS A 273 -0.63 -10.57 -29.87
N ARG A 274 0.07 -9.97 -30.83
CA ARG A 274 -0.38 -10.02 -32.24
C ARG A 274 -0.43 -11.48 -32.69
N ARG A 275 -1.61 -11.98 -33.07
CA ARG A 275 -1.68 -13.24 -33.83
C ARG A 275 -1.16 -12.97 -35.24
N ARG A 276 -0.15 -13.74 -35.69
CA ARG A 276 0.16 -13.81 -37.13
C ARG A 276 -1.08 -14.39 -37.83
N ARG A 277 -1.62 -13.67 -38.83
CA ARG A 277 -2.69 -14.20 -39.68
C ARG A 277 -2.15 -15.44 -40.41
N PHE A 278 -2.77 -16.59 -40.19
CA PHE A 278 -2.67 -17.76 -41.05
C PHE A 278 -4.09 -18.10 -41.47
N GLY A 279 -4.43 -17.85 -42.74
CA GLY A 279 -5.73 -18.22 -43.31
C GLY A 279 -6.93 -17.46 -42.73
N ARG A 280 -8.07 -17.53 -43.41
CA ARG A 280 -9.28 -16.73 -43.15
C ARG A 280 -9.94 -17.04 -41.79
N ASP A 281 -10.51 -15.99 -41.23
CA ASP A 281 -11.64 -15.95 -40.27
C ASP A 281 -11.42 -16.44 -38.82
N HIS A 282 -10.84 -15.57 -37.97
CA HIS A 282 -11.35 -15.15 -36.64
C HIS A 282 -10.25 -14.40 -35.86
N VAL A 283 -10.50 -13.13 -35.52
CA VAL A 283 -9.62 -12.35 -34.62
C VAL A 283 -10.07 -12.56 -33.17
N GLY A 284 -9.67 -13.68 -32.58
CA GLY A 284 -9.78 -13.89 -31.13
C GLY A 284 -8.76 -13.04 -30.38
N HIS A 285 -9.24 -12.08 -29.58
CA HIS A 285 -8.41 -11.21 -28.74
C HIS A 285 -7.96 -11.95 -27.48
N GLY A 286 -6.88 -12.74 -27.58
CA GLY A 286 -6.25 -13.38 -26.43
C GLY A 286 -5.25 -12.43 -25.74
N GLY A 287 -5.75 -11.41 -25.04
CA GLY A 287 -4.92 -10.55 -24.18
C GLY A 287 -4.65 -11.24 -22.84
N ARG A 288 -3.43 -11.13 -22.31
CA ARG A 288 -3.15 -11.43 -20.90
C ARG A 288 -2.97 -10.10 -20.18
N ALA A 289 -4.03 -9.56 -19.61
CA ALA A 289 -3.95 -8.40 -18.72
C ALA A 289 -3.23 -8.81 -17.42
N ARG A 290 -2.25 -8.04 -16.96
CA ARG A 290 -1.49 -8.45 -15.76
C ARG A 290 -1.19 -7.36 -14.75
N VAL A 291 -1.37 -6.06 -15.02
CA VAL A 291 -0.94 -5.07 -14.04
C VAL A 291 -1.83 -3.82 -14.01
N VAL A 292 -2.34 -3.51 -12.81
CA VAL A 292 -2.86 -2.19 -12.43
C VAL A 292 -1.79 -1.55 -11.56
N PHE A 293 -1.32 -0.36 -11.92
CA PHE A 293 -0.47 0.45 -11.05
C PHE A 293 -1.32 1.50 -10.35
N LEU A 294 -1.05 1.70 -9.07
CA LEU A 294 -1.65 2.73 -8.23
C LEU A 294 -0.50 3.63 -7.79
N ARG A 295 -0.68 4.94 -7.92
CA ARG A 295 0.32 5.95 -7.58
C ARG A 295 -0.09 6.75 -6.35
#